data_AF-A0A960XJQ9-F1
#
_entry.id   AF-A0A960XJQ9-F1
#
_cell.length_a   1.000
_cell.length_b   1.000
_cell.length_c   1.000
_cell.angle_alpha   90.00
_cell.angle_beta   90.00
_cell.angle_gamma   90.00
#
_symmetry.space_group_name_H-M   'P 1'
#
loop_
_entity.id
_entity.type
_entity.pdbx_description
1 polymer ?
#
loop_
_entity_poly.entity_id
_entity_poly.type
_entity_poly.pdbx_seq_one_letter_code
_entity_poly.pdbx_strand_id
1 'polypeptide(L)'
;MPQEGAVSRPVAGEVSSLRLIQDAFSTLVIAPGWRAEFWPGVGHLLKHELETQTGTEERGDLNATPRVLRRELLRHRLHAVVEEMGALLCRTALSTNIRERLDFSCALLDADGQLISSAPHIPVHLGALGECVRSVMARLPMEVGDTVVTNHPAYGGSHLPDITLITPVHDAAGQRIGFVANRAHHAEIGGMAPGSMPTAARCLEEEGVVIEPMKLIAAGESCFAAMEAHFRGATHPSRQVADNLADLHAQLAANQLGLRRL
;
A
#
# COMPACT_ATOMS: atom_id res chain seq x y z
N MET A 1 32.64 12.17 40.22
CA MET A 1 31.77 13.07 39.43
C MET A 1 32.18 12.91 37.97
N PRO A 2 31.23 12.64 37.05
CA PRO A 2 31.54 12.14 35.71
C PRO A 2 32.21 13.20 34.86
N GLN A 3 33.20 12.75 34.09
CA GLN A 3 33.99 13.53 33.14
C GLN A 3 33.09 14.06 32.02
N GLU A 4 33.27 15.33 31.65
CA GLU A 4 32.70 15.92 30.44
C GLU A 4 33.14 15.09 29.22
N GLY A 5 32.23 14.24 28.74
CA GLY A 5 32.44 13.45 27.53
C GLY A 5 32.67 14.39 26.36
N ALA A 6 33.77 14.15 25.64
CA ALA A 6 34.19 14.93 24.49
C ALA A 6 33.08 15.06 23.44
N VAL A 7 32.34 16.18 23.47
CA VAL A 7 31.52 16.61 22.34
C VAL A 7 32.49 16.91 21.20
N SER A 8 32.48 16.08 20.16
CA SER A 8 33.35 16.28 19.00
C SER A 8 33.08 17.66 18.42
N ARG A 9 34.11 18.50 18.31
CA ARG A 9 34.01 19.85 17.74
C ARG A 9 33.38 19.79 16.34
N PRO A 10 32.59 20.81 15.94
CA PRO A 10 32.08 20.91 14.58
C PRO A 10 33.24 20.83 13.59
N VAL A 11 33.13 19.93 12.62
CA VAL A 11 34.16 19.71 11.60
C VAL A 11 33.81 20.54 10.39
N ALA A 12 34.71 21.46 10.03
CA ALA A 12 34.66 22.20 8.78
C ALA A 12 35.89 21.81 7.95
N GLY A 13 35.68 21.21 6.79
CA GLY A 13 36.75 20.82 5.88
C GLY A 13 36.66 19.38 5.39
N GLU A 14 37.73 18.95 4.73
CA GLU A 14 37.85 17.62 4.15
C GLU A 14 38.11 16.57 5.23
N VAL A 15 37.39 15.45 5.13
CA VAL A 15 37.48 14.32 6.04
C VAL A 15 38.52 13.35 5.47
N SER A 16 39.72 13.37 6.04
CA SER A 16 40.86 12.56 5.59
C SER A 16 40.87 11.12 6.13
N SER A 17 40.01 10.81 7.09
CA SER A 17 39.88 9.49 7.72
C SER A 17 38.44 9.25 8.15
N LEU A 18 38.03 8.01 8.43
CA LEU A 18 36.69 7.73 8.96
C LEU A 18 36.46 8.57 10.24
N ARG A 19 35.39 9.37 10.25
CA ARG A 19 35.05 10.22 11.40
C ARG A 19 33.64 9.95 11.90
N LEU A 20 33.51 9.92 13.22
CA LEU A 20 32.22 9.93 13.90
C LEU A 20 31.98 11.34 14.43
N ILE A 21 30.89 11.96 14.00
CA ILE A 21 30.44 13.27 14.49
C ILE A 21 29.14 13.04 15.25
N GLN A 22 29.08 13.52 16.48
CA GLN A 22 27.88 13.49 17.29
C GLN A 22 27.42 14.92 17.56
N ASP A 23 26.20 15.24 17.16
CA ASP A 23 25.53 16.49 17.48
C ASP A 23 24.26 16.26 18.31
N ALA A 24 23.52 17.34 18.61
CA ALA A 24 22.34 17.27 19.47
C ALA A 24 21.17 16.47 18.86
N PHE A 25 21.19 16.20 17.55
CA PHE A 25 20.07 15.61 16.81
C PHE A 25 20.44 14.34 16.05
N SER A 26 21.73 14.03 15.89
CA SER A 26 22.20 12.91 15.09
C SER A 26 23.61 12.42 15.45
N THR A 27 23.91 11.18 15.06
CA THR A 27 25.25 10.61 15.04
C THR A 27 25.59 10.25 13.59
N LEU A 28 26.62 10.87 13.03
CA LEU A 28 27.07 10.70 11.66
C LEU A 28 28.38 9.93 11.62
N VAL A 29 28.48 8.95 10.71
CA VAL A 29 29.73 8.29 10.36
C VAL A 29 30.10 8.72 8.94
N ILE A 30 31.21 9.42 8.80
CA ILE A 30 31.65 10.03 7.55
C ILE A 30 32.93 9.33 7.08
N ALA A 31 32.86 8.72 5.90
CA ALA A 31 34.01 8.07 5.27
C ALA A 31 35.06 9.11 4.80
N PRO A 32 36.33 8.70 4.59
CA PRO A 32 37.31 9.56 3.93
C PRO A 32 36.83 10.05 2.55
N GLY A 33 37.24 11.25 2.14
CA GLY A 33 36.90 11.83 0.83
C GLY A 33 35.63 12.69 0.83
N TRP A 34 34.91 12.75 1.94
CA TRP A 34 33.79 13.67 2.13
C TRP A 34 34.28 15.01 2.68
N ARG A 35 33.60 16.09 2.33
CA ARG A 35 33.79 17.43 2.89
C ARG A 35 32.57 17.77 3.75
N ALA A 36 32.81 18.08 5.01
CA ALA A 36 31.78 18.46 5.96
C ALA A 36 31.81 19.97 6.23
N GLU A 37 30.65 20.59 6.34
CA GLU A 37 30.49 22.00 6.71
C GLU A 37 29.42 22.12 7.79
N PHE A 38 29.77 22.69 8.95
CA PHE A 38 28.81 22.88 10.04
C PHE A 38 28.01 24.17 9.87
N TRP A 39 26.69 24.05 9.91
CA TRP A 39 25.74 25.15 9.82
C TRP A 39 25.02 25.32 11.16
N PRO A 40 25.28 26.41 11.91
CA PRO A 40 24.67 26.65 13.21
C PRO A 40 23.13 26.61 13.15
N GLY A 41 22.52 25.81 14.02
CA GLY A 41 21.06 25.64 14.09
C GLY A 41 20.45 24.66 13.07
N VAL A 42 21.24 24.14 12.12
CA VAL A 42 20.77 23.20 11.07
C VAL A 42 21.48 21.84 11.17
N GLY A 43 22.78 21.81 11.45
CA GLY A 43 23.57 20.56 11.51
C GLY A 43 24.76 20.59 10.54
N HIS A 44 25.13 19.45 9.97
CA HIS A 44 26.28 19.33 9.06
C HIS A 44 25.84 19.10 7.61
N LEU A 45 26.36 19.90 6.67
CA LEU A 45 26.26 19.66 5.23
C LEU A 45 27.43 18.79 4.77
N LEU A 46 27.13 17.68 4.09
CA LEU A 46 28.14 16.76 3.55
C LEU A 46 28.18 16.86 2.02
N LYS A 47 29.37 17.09 1.47
CA LYS A 47 29.65 17.09 0.02
C LYS A 47 30.68 16.00 -0.29
N HIS A 48 30.51 15.27 -1.37
CA HIS A 48 31.51 14.34 -1.88
C HIS A 48 31.68 14.60 -3.36
N GLU A 49 32.85 15.08 -3.78
CA GLU A 49 33.17 15.17 -5.20
C GLU A 49 33.44 13.75 -5.68
N LEU A 50 32.56 13.25 -6.54
CA LEU A 50 32.87 12.04 -7.30
C LEU A 50 33.95 12.44 -8.29
N GLU A 51 35.14 11.84 -8.18
CA GLU A 51 36.09 11.84 -9.28
C GLU A 51 35.39 11.18 -10.48
N THR A 52 34.86 12.00 -11.39
CA THR A 52 34.55 11.53 -12.74
C THR A 52 35.85 11.10 -13.35
N GLN A 53 36.13 9.80 -13.31
CA GLN A 53 37.15 9.20 -14.15
C GLN A 53 36.84 9.63 -15.58
N THR A 54 37.67 10.52 -16.13
CA THR A 54 37.73 10.80 -17.57
C THR A 54 38.35 9.60 -18.27
N GLY A 55 37.74 8.43 -18.08
CA GLY A 55 37.83 7.37 -19.07
C GLY A 55 37.14 7.87 -20.33
N THR A 56 37.65 7.45 -21.48
CA THR A 56 36.99 7.59 -22.77
C THR A 56 35.69 6.79 -22.73
N GLU A 57 34.69 7.29 -22.02
CA GLU A 57 33.32 6.84 -22.19
C GLU A 57 32.93 7.25 -23.61
N GLU A 58 32.67 6.25 -24.45
CA GLU A 58 31.79 6.44 -25.60
C GLU A 58 30.66 7.35 -25.13
N ARG A 59 30.47 8.48 -25.82
CA ARG A 59 29.31 9.35 -25.59
C ARG A 59 28.06 8.52 -25.87
N GLY A 60 27.62 7.77 -24.87
CA GLY A 60 26.32 7.12 -24.83
C GLY A 60 25.30 8.22 -25.02
N ASP A 61 24.39 8.00 -25.95
CA ASP A 61 23.36 8.94 -26.36
C ASP A 61 22.81 9.71 -25.15
N LEU A 62 23.04 11.03 -25.10
CA LEU A 62 22.56 11.91 -24.03
C LEU A 62 21.02 11.96 -23.99
N ASN A 63 20.33 11.41 -25.01
CA ASN A 63 18.88 11.21 -25.01
C ASN A 63 18.45 9.86 -24.40
N ALA A 64 19.36 8.92 -24.17
CA ALA A 64 19.05 7.68 -23.50
C ALA A 64 19.08 7.89 -21.99
N THR A 65 17.94 8.29 -21.41
CA THR A 65 17.76 8.27 -19.94
C THR A 65 18.32 6.95 -19.40
N PRO A 66 19.34 6.97 -18.51
CA PRO A 66 19.99 5.76 -18.04
C PRO A 66 18.95 4.77 -17.52
N ARG A 67 19.12 3.48 -17.83
CA ARG A 67 18.15 2.42 -17.45
C ARG A 67 17.81 2.45 -15.96
N VAL A 68 18.79 2.77 -15.12
CA VAL A 68 18.63 2.97 -13.67
C VAL A 68 17.66 4.13 -13.38
N LEU A 69 17.85 5.28 -14.02
CA LEU A 69 16.97 6.44 -13.83
C LEU A 69 15.53 6.15 -14.31
N ARG A 70 15.35 5.48 -15.46
CA ARG A 70 14.01 5.06 -15.93
C ARG A 70 13.32 4.14 -14.92
N ARG A 71 14.05 3.18 -14.35
CA ARG A 71 13.54 2.27 -13.32
C ARG A 71 13.12 3.01 -12.06
N GLU A 72 13.95 3.94 -11.58
CA GLU A 72 13.62 4.71 -10.37
C GLU A 72 12.43 5.64 -10.59
N LEU A 73 12.31 6.27 -11.77
CA LEU A 73 11.15 7.08 -12.13
C LEU A 73 9.87 6.23 -12.18
N LEU A 74 9.94 5.02 -12.78
CA LEU A 74 8.80 4.10 -12.81
C LEU A 74 8.41 3.65 -11.39
N ARG A 75 9.39 3.25 -10.57
CA ARG A 75 9.15 2.84 -9.18
C ARG A 75 8.44 3.94 -8.39
N HIS A 76 8.93 5.18 -8.47
CA HIS A 76 8.31 6.31 -7.78
C HIS A 76 6.91 6.63 -8.32
N ARG A 77 6.71 6.56 -9.64
CA ARG A 77 5.37 6.75 -10.23
C ARG A 77 4.39 5.69 -9.71
N LEU A 78 4.76 4.42 -9.74
CA LEU A 78 3.91 3.32 -9.24
C LEU A 78 3.65 3.45 -7.74
N HIS A 79 4.63 3.89 -6.96
CA HIS A 79 4.43 4.17 -5.54
C HIS A 79 3.43 5.31 -5.31
N ALA A 80 3.60 6.43 -6.03
CA ALA A 80 2.71 7.58 -5.95
C ALA A 80 1.25 7.22 -6.28
N VAL A 81 1.03 6.34 -7.28
CA VAL A 81 -0.33 5.84 -7.57
C VAL A 81 -0.96 5.20 -6.33
N VAL A 82 -0.22 4.35 -5.63
CA VAL A 82 -0.76 3.64 -4.46
C VAL A 82 -0.97 4.58 -3.28
N GLU A 83 -0.08 5.55 -3.07
CA GLU A 83 -0.26 6.59 -2.06
C GLU A 83 -1.50 7.44 -2.34
N GLU A 84 -1.74 7.82 -3.59
CA GLU A 84 -2.94 8.57 -3.98
C GLU A 84 -4.23 7.75 -3.76
N MET A 85 -4.21 6.46 -4.09
CA MET A 85 -5.32 5.54 -3.78
C MET A 85 -5.60 5.49 -2.28
N GLY A 86 -4.56 5.28 -1.47
CA GLY A 86 -4.68 5.20 -0.03
C GLY A 86 -5.19 6.51 0.60
N ALA A 87 -4.69 7.64 0.10
CA ALA A 87 -5.13 8.95 0.55
C ALA A 87 -6.60 9.22 0.17
N LEU A 88 -7.06 8.77 -1.00
CA LEU A 88 -8.48 8.84 -1.37
C LEU A 88 -9.33 7.97 -0.44
N LEU A 89 -8.98 6.70 -0.28
CA LEU A 89 -9.68 5.75 0.58
C LEU A 89 -9.85 6.30 2.00
N CYS A 90 -8.76 6.76 2.61
CA CYS A 90 -8.77 7.34 3.94
C CYS A 90 -9.72 8.54 4.07
N ARG A 91 -9.76 9.43 3.08
CA ARG A 91 -10.63 10.63 3.12
C ARG A 91 -12.11 10.35 2.92
N THR A 92 -12.45 9.29 2.18
CA THR A 92 -13.85 9.00 1.80
C THR A 92 -14.50 7.91 2.63
N ALA A 93 -13.72 7.15 3.42
CA ALA A 93 -14.25 6.11 4.29
C ALA A 93 -15.03 6.66 5.49
N LEU A 94 -16.06 5.93 5.90
CA LEU A 94 -16.82 6.16 7.12
C LEU A 94 -16.23 5.39 8.31
N SER A 95 -15.70 4.17 8.09
CA SER A 95 -15.07 3.39 9.15
C SER A 95 -13.94 4.17 9.83
N THR A 96 -14.04 4.32 11.15
CA THR A 96 -12.98 4.91 11.97
C THR A 96 -11.71 4.07 11.95
N ASN A 97 -11.81 2.76 11.72
CA ASN A 97 -10.65 1.90 11.54
C ASN A 97 -9.88 2.30 10.27
N ILE A 98 -10.57 2.65 9.19
CA ILE A 98 -9.93 3.12 7.95
C ILE A 98 -9.40 4.56 8.14
N ARG A 99 -10.25 5.49 8.58
CA ARG A 99 -9.93 6.93 8.56
C ARG A 99 -8.96 7.35 9.66
N GLU A 100 -9.13 6.82 10.87
CA GLU A 100 -8.37 7.27 12.06
C GLU A 100 -7.25 6.30 12.43
N ARG A 101 -7.50 4.98 12.33
CA ARG A 101 -6.49 3.96 12.65
C ARG A 101 -5.63 3.56 11.45
N LEU A 102 -5.96 4.05 10.25
CA LEU A 102 -5.28 3.73 8.99
C LEU A 102 -5.21 2.22 8.72
N ASP A 103 -6.28 1.51 9.08
CA ASP A 103 -6.42 0.07 8.95
C ASP A 103 -6.89 -0.30 7.54
N PHE A 104 -6.01 -0.04 6.58
CA PHE A 104 -6.20 -0.36 5.18
C PHE A 104 -4.86 -0.46 4.45
N SER A 105 -4.86 -1.04 3.26
CA SER A 105 -3.72 -1.00 2.35
C SER A 105 -4.19 -1.00 0.91
N CYS A 106 -3.47 -0.26 0.07
CA CYS A 106 -3.63 -0.27 -1.38
C CYS A 106 -2.41 -0.93 -2.00
N ALA A 107 -2.60 -1.59 -3.15
CA ALA A 107 -1.56 -2.31 -3.84
C ALA A 107 -1.76 -2.34 -5.36
N LEU A 108 -0.63 -2.38 -6.06
CA LEU A 108 -0.53 -2.74 -7.47
C LEU A 108 0.12 -4.12 -7.57
N LEU A 109 -0.45 -4.97 -8.41
CA LEU A 109 0.03 -6.32 -8.66
C LEU A 109 0.21 -6.54 -10.17
N ASP A 110 1.14 -7.42 -10.54
CA ASP A 110 1.35 -7.82 -11.93
C ASP A 110 0.25 -8.79 -12.42
N ALA A 111 0.34 -9.20 -13.68
CA ALA A 111 -0.63 -10.09 -14.32
C ALA A 111 -0.76 -11.47 -13.64
N ASP A 112 0.27 -11.89 -12.90
CA ASP A 112 0.34 -13.13 -12.14
C ASP A 112 -0.09 -12.95 -10.67
N GLY A 113 -0.50 -11.73 -10.28
CA GLY A 113 -0.90 -11.41 -8.92
C GLY A 113 0.27 -11.31 -7.94
N GLN A 114 1.48 -11.00 -8.40
CA GLN A 114 2.62 -10.67 -7.54
C GLN A 114 2.63 -9.18 -7.20
N LEU A 115 2.99 -8.86 -5.95
CA LEU A 115 3.00 -7.49 -5.47
C LEU A 115 4.11 -6.68 -6.16
N ILE A 116 3.72 -5.58 -6.82
CA ILE A 116 4.66 -4.61 -7.44
C ILE A 116 4.93 -3.44 -6.48
N SER A 117 3.86 -2.88 -5.91
CA SER A 117 3.93 -1.69 -5.06
C SER A 117 2.76 -1.67 -4.07
N SER A 118 3.00 -1.17 -2.87
CA SER A 118 1.98 -0.99 -1.83
C SER A 118 2.22 0.30 -1.05
N ALA A 119 1.16 0.96 -0.59
CA ALA A 119 1.25 2.02 0.41
C ALA A 119 1.21 1.37 1.80
N PRO A 120 2.28 1.48 2.61
CA PRO A 120 2.38 0.75 3.86
C PRO A 120 1.59 1.45 4.95
N HIS A 121 0.55 0.77 5.46
CA HIS A 121 0.00 1.09 6.78
C HIS A 121 -0.03 -0.16 7.69
N ILE A 122 -0.19 -1.36 7.12
CA ILE A 122 -0.24 -2.61 7.90
C ILE A 122 0.55 -3.74 7.22
N PRO A 123 1.66 -4.23 7.83
CA PRO A 123 2.49 -5.30 7.25
C PRO A 123 1.76 -6.60 6.91
N VAL A 124 0.71 -6.97 7.66
CA VAL A 124 -0.06 -8.21 7.41
C VAL A 124 -0.74 -8.19 6.03
N HIS A 125 -1.12 -7.00 5.54
CA HIS A 125 -1.75 -6.86 4.23
C HIS A 125 -0.78 -7.15 3.08
N LEU A 126 0.52 -6.85 3.24
CA LEU A 126 1.50 -7.03 2.16
C LEU A 126 1.68 -8.50 1.75
N GLY A 127 1.68 -9.43 2.72
CA GLY A 127 1.80 -10.86 2.44
C GLY A 127 0.52 -11.48 1.88
N ALA A 128 -0.63 -11.05 2.40
CA ALA A 128 -1.92 -11.68 2.11
C ALA A 128 -2.57 -11.18 0.81
N LEU A 129 -2.32 -9.94 0.38
CA LEU A 129 -2.97 -9.37 -0.82
C LEU A 129 -2.59 -10.09 -2.11
N GLY A 130 -1.31 -10.43 -2.31
CA GLY A 130 -0.89 -11.19 -3.49
C GLY A 130 -1.50 -12.58 -3.55
N GLU A 131 -1.53 -13.28 -2.42
CA GLU A 131 -2.19 -14.59 -2.33
C GLU A 131 -3.70 -14.50 -2.57
N CYS A 132 -4.34 -13.46 -2.04
CA CYS A 132 -5.75 -13.19 -2.26
C CYS A 132 -6.07 -13.02 -3.74
N VAL A 133 -5.31 -12.19 -4.46
CA VAL A 133 -5.50 -11.97 -5.90
C VAL A 133 -5.34 -13.27 -6.70
N ARG A 134 -4.31 -14.06 -6.41
CA ARG A 134 -4.09 -15.35 -7.09
C ARG A 134 -5.19 -16.36 -6.83
N SER A 135 -5.59 -16.51 -5.56
CA SER A 135 -6.67 -17.42 -5.16
C SER A 135 -8.02 -17.01 -5.76
N VAL A 136 -8.33 -15.72 -5.80
CA VAL A 136 -9.55 -15.19 -6.43
C VAL A 136 -9.51 -15.41 -7.95
N MET A 137 -8.38 -15.13 -8.61
CA MET A 137 -8.23 -15.34 -10.06
C MET A 137 -8.41 -16.81 -10.46
N ALA A 138 -8.00 -17.75 -9.62
CA ALA A 138 -8.22 -19.17 -9.85
C ALA A 138 -9.69 -19.60 -9.68
N ARG A 139 -10.46 -18.87 -8.86
CA ARG A 139 -11.85 -19.19 -8.53
C ARG A 139 -12.87 -18.50 -9.45
N LEU A 140 -12.62 -17.25 -9.80
CA LEU A 140 -13.56 -16.37 -10.49
C LEU A 140 -12.81 -15.59 -11.59
N PRO A 141 -13.11 -15.84 -12.88
CA PRO A 141 -12.52 -15.05 -13.97
C PRO A 141 -12.96 -13.58 -13.86
N MET A 142 -12.01 -12.68 -14.11
CA MET A 142 -12.20 -11.24 -14.04
C MET A 142 -11.91 -10.64 -15.41
N GLU A 143 -12.92 -10.00 -15.99
CA GLU A 143 -12.89 -9.36 -17.30
C GLU A 143 -12.69 -7.85 -17.18
N VAL A 144 -12.55 -7.16 -18.32
CA VAL A 144 -12.52 -5.70 -18.37
C VAL A 144 -13.78 -5.11 -17.72
N GLY A 145 -13.59 -4.15 -16.81
CA GLY A 145 -14.67 -3.47 -16.12
C GLY A 145 -15.24 -4.21 -14.90
N ASP A 146 -14.70 -5.38 -14.56
CA ASP A 146 -15.08 -6.08 -13.33
C ASP A 146 -14.43 -5.46 -12.08
N THR A 147 -15.05 -5.62 -10.92
CA THR A 147 -14.39 -5.48 -9.61
C THR A 147 -14.95 -6.55 -8.69
N VAL A 148 -14.06 -7.34 -8.10
CA VAL A 148 -14.39 -8.45 -7.20
C VAL A 148 -14.20 -8.02 -5.76
N VAL A 149 -15.03 -8.57 -4.87
CA VAL A 149 -15.00 -8.34 -3.43
C VAL A 149 -14.94 -9.67 -2.68
N THR A 150 -14.17 -9.73 -1.59
CA THR A 150 -14.07 -10.90 -0.70
C THR A 150 -13.52 -10.50 0.67
N ASN A 151 -13.92 -11.20 1.72
CA ASN A 151 -13.25 -11.20 3.02
C ASN A 151 -12.92 -12.64 3.50
N HIS A 152 -13.26 -13.64 2.70
CA HIS A 152 -13.25 -15.03 3.13
C HIS A 152 -11.80 -15.53 3.31
N PRO A 153 -11.46 -16.17 4.44
CA PRO A 153 -10.08 -16.53 4.78
C PRO A 153 -9.44 -17.54 3.82
N ALA A 154 -10.22 -18.47 3.26
CA ALA A 154 -9.74 -19.39 2.21
C ALA A 154 -9.20 -18.71 0.94
N TYR A 155 -9.51 -17.42 0.73
CA TYR A 155 -9.01 -16.63 -0.41
C TYR A 155 -8.10 -15.50 0.07
N GLY A 156 -7.36 -15.70 1.16
CA GLY A 156 -6.38 -14.74 1.67
C GLY A 156 -6.95 -13.63 2.57
N GLY A 157 -8.20 -13.73 3.01
CA GLY A 157 -8.75 -12.87 4.06
C GLY A 157 -8.04 -13.10 5.40
N SER A 158 -7.72 -12.03 6.12
CA SER A 158 -7.07 -12.09 7.44
C SER A 158 -8.09 -12.35 8.55
N HIS A 159 -9.20 -11.61 8.51
CA HIS A 159 -10.41 -11.81 9.31
C HIS A 159 -11.57 -11.06 8.64
N LEU A 160 -12.83 -11.32 9.02
CA LEU A 160 -14.00 -10.88 8.26
C LEU A 160 -14.15 -9.34 8.07
N PRO A 161 -13.83 -8.49 9.06
CA PRO A 161 -13.79 -7.04 8.86
C PRO A 161 -12.86 -6.55 7.74
N ASP A 162 -11.81 -7.30 7.39
CA ASP A 162 -10.87 -6.93 6.35
C ASP A 162 -11.41 -7.30 4.96
N ILE A 163 -12.14 -6.37 4.33
CA ILE A 163 -12.72 -6.59 3.01
C ILE A 163 -11.74 -6.18 1.91
N THR A 164 -11.49 -7.08 0.97
CA THR A 164 -10.59 -6.85 -0.18
C THR A 164 -11.39 -6.60 -1.46
N LEU A 165 -11.05 -5.53 -2.18
CA LEU A 165 -11.53 -5.25 -3.53
C LEU A 165 -10.39 -5.43 -4.54
N ILE A 166 -10.66 -6.16 -5.62
CA ILE A 166 -9.71 -6.48 -6.69
C ILE A 166 -10.28 -6.04 -8.03
N THR A 167 -9.54 -5.24 -8.77
CA THR A 167 -9.94 -4.71 -10.08
C THR A 167 -8.82 -5.02 -11.09
N PRO A 168 -9.10 -5.78 -12.18
CA PRO A 168 -8.09 -6.09 -13.18
C PRO A 168 -7.75 -4.84 -14.03
N VAL A 169 -6.45 -4.69 -14.30
CA VAL A 169 -5.91 -3.65 -15.19
C VAL A 169 -5.67 -4.26 -16.56
N HIS A 170 -6.18 -3.60 -17.59
CA HIS A 170 -5.99 -4.03 -18.97
C HIS A 170 -5.31 -2.91 -19.77
N ASP A 171 -4.51 -3.28 -20.75
CA ASP A 171 -3.96 -2.34 -21.71
C ASP A 171 -4.98 -1.95 -22.80
N ALA A 172 -4.58 -1.07 -23.72
CA ALA A 172 -5.42 -0.62 -24.82
C ALA A 172 -5.80 -1.74 -25.81
N ALA A 173 -5.08 -2.86 -25.81
CA ALA A 173 -5.39 -4.03 -26.63
C ALA A 173 -6.33 -5.01 -25.91
N GLY A 174 -6.71 -4.72 -24.65
CA GLY A 174 -7.57 -5.58 -23.83
C GLY A 174 -6.82 -6.71 -23.14
N GLN A 175 -5.48 -6.72 -23.16
CA GLN A 175 -4.69 -7.71 -22.44
C GLN A 175 -4.58 -7.30 -20.98
N ARG A 176 -4.85 -8.23 -20.05
CA ARG A 176 -4.64 -8.00 -18.62
C ARG A 176 -3.14 -7.85 -18.33
N ILE A 177 -2.77 -6.72 -17.76
CA ILE A 177 -1.38 -6.36 -17.41
C ILE A 177 -1.14 -6.33 -15.89
N GLY A 178 -2.19 -6.42 -15.08
CA GLY A 178 -2.06 -6.45 -13.64
C GLY A 178 -3.38 -6.29 -12.90
N PHE A 179 -3.28 -5.92 -11.62
CA PHE A 179 -4.41 -5.66 -10.75
C PHE A 179 -4.16 -4.43 -9.89
N VAL A 180 -5.24 -3.69 -9.64
CA VAL A 180 -5.33 -2.73 -8.55
C VAL A 180 -6.13 -3.39 -7.45
N ALA A 181 -5.62 -3.39 -6.24
CA ALA A 181 -6.32 -3.96 -5.09
C ALA A 181 -6.24 -3.05 -3.87
N ASN A 182 -7.25 -3.13 -3.03
CA ASN A 182 -7.16 -2.61 -1.68
C ASN A 182 -7.86 -3.53 -0.69
N ARG A 183 -7.41 -3.48 0.56
CA ARG A 183 -8.03 -4.12 1.72
C ARG A 183 -8.28 -3.07 2.77
N ALA A 184 -9.48 -3.05 3.33
CA ALA A 184 -9.85 -2.05 4.31
C ALA A 184 -10.70 -2.67 5.42
N HIS A 185 -10.47 -2.21 6.64
CA HIS A 185 -11.11 -2.76 7.83
C HIS A 185 -12.44 -2.05 8.12
N HIS A 186 -13.53 -2.74 7.84
CA HIS A 186 -14.88 -2.24 8.13
C HIS A 186 -15.10 -2.23 9.65
N ALA A 187 -15.75 -1.19 10.17
CA ALA A 187 -15.98 -1.07 11.62
C ALA A 187 -16.99 -2.09 12.15
N GLU A 188 -17.79 -2.66 11.26
CA GLU A 188 -18.88 -3.58 11.55
C GLU A 188 -18.96 -4.59 10.41
N ILE A 189 -19.16 -5.88 10.70
CA ILE A 189 -19.41 -6.90 9.67
C ILE A 189 -20.49 -7.91 10.08
N GLY A 190 -21.40 -7.55 11.00
CA GLY A 190 -22.35 -8.47 11.62
C GLY A 190 -21.70 -9.36 12.68
N GLY A 191 -22.17 -10.60 12.78
CA GLY A 191 -21.72 -11.59 13.77
C GLY A 191 -22.59 -11.63 15.02
N MET A 192 -22.43 -12.71 15.80
CA MET A 192 -23.28 -13.03 16.95
C MET A 192 -23.22 -12.00 18.10
N ALA A 193 -22.15 -11.20 18.14
CA ALA A 193 -21.97 -10.12 19.11
C ALA A 193 -21.34 -8.89 18.45
N PRO A 194 -21.64 -7.66 18.93
CA PRO A 194 -20.96 -6.46 18.46
C PRO A 194 -19.46 -6.52 18.68
N GLY A 195 -18.70 -6.05 17.69
CA GLY A 195 -17.24 -6.12 17.65
C GLY A 195 -16.72 -6.85 16.41
N SER A 196 -15.41 -6.96 16.28
CA SER A 196 -14.73 -7.55 15.11
C SER A 196 -14.45 -9.04 15.23
N MET A 197 -14.39 -9.59 16.46
CA MET A 197 -13.98 -10.97 16.75
C MET A 197 -14.71 -11.50 18.00
N PRO A 198 -15.92 -12.08 17.86
CA PRO A 198 -16.67 -12.61 19.00
C PRO A 198 -15.99 -13.85 19.59
N THR A 199 -15.64 -13.79 20.89
CA THR A 199 -14.89 -14.86 21.58
C THR A 199 -15.64 -16.18 21.74
N ALA A 200 -16.97 -16.15 21.59
CA ALA A 200 -17.82 -17.33 21.71
C ALA A 200 -18.08 -18.04 20.37
N ALA A 201 -17.62 -17.47 19.24
CA ALA A 201 -17.81 -18.06 17.93
C ALA A 201 -17.07 -19.39 17.79
N ARG A 202 -17.74 -20.33 17.14
CA ARG A 202 -17.32 -21.71 16.87
C ARG A 202 -17.26 -22.02 15.39
N CYS A 203 -17.87 -21.18 14.55
CA CYS A 203 -17.78 -21.23 13.10
C CYS A 203 -17.74 -19.82 12.52
N LEU A 204 -17.34 -19.71 11.25
CA LEU A 204 -17.07 -18.43 10.60
C LEU A 204 -18.33 -17.56 10.48
N GLU A 205 -19.49 -18.16 10.28
CA GLU A 205 -20.77 -17.45 10.15
C GLU A 205 -21.17 -16.72 11.45
N GLU A 206 -20.70 -17.22 12.61
CA GLU A 206 -20.92 -16.57 13.90
C GLU A 206 -20.01 -15.34 14.10
N GLU A 207 -18.91 -15.24 13.35
CA GLU A 207 -17.99 -14.10 13.39
C GLU A 207 -18.50 -12.88 12.60
N GLY A 208 -19.32 -13.10 11.57
CA GLY A 208 -19.73 -12.03 10.67
C GLY A 208 -20.33 -12.50 9.34
N VAL A 209 -20.64 -11.52 8.50
CA VAL A 209 -21.02 -11.73 7.11
C VAL A 209 -19.78 -12.20 6.34
N VAL A 210 -19.85 -13.44 5.89
CA VAL A 210 -18.82 -14.06 5.06
C VAL A 210 -19.08 -13.74 3.59
N ILE A 211 -18.08 -13.21 2.90
CA ILE A 211 -18.13 -12.82 1.50
C ILE A 211 -17.13 -13.68 0.74
N GLU A 212 -17.64 -14.75 0.12
CA GLU A 212 -16.89 -15.46 -0.93
C GLU A 212 -16.65 -14.54 -2.13
N PRO A 213 -15.62 -14.81 -2.97
CA PRO A 213 -15.33 -14.02 -4.16
C PRO A 213 -16.56 -13.84 -5.04
N MET A 214 -17.05 -12.61 -5.13
CA MET A 214 -18.19 -12.24 -5.96
C MET A 214 -17.95 -10.89 -6.62
N LYS A 215 -18.67 -10.61 -7.72
CA LYS A 215 -18.56 -9.34 -8.43
C LYS A 215 -19.31 -8.24 -7.68
N LEU A 216 -18.61 -7.16 -7.35
CA LEU A 216 -19.18 -5.89 -6.89
C LEU A 216 -19.53 -4.98 -8.08
N ILE A 217 -18.72 -5.04 -9.13
CA ILE A 217 -18.99 -4.47 -10.46
C ILE A 217 -18.81 -5.60 -11.48
N ALA A 218 -19.76 -5.74 -12.40
CA ALA A 218 -19.72 -6.75 -13.46
C ALA A 218 -19.78 -6.06 -14.84
N ALA A 219 -18.68 -6.08 -15.59
CA ALA A 219 -18.54 -5.42 -16.89
C ALA A 219 -19.02 -3.94 -16.88
N GLY A 220 -18.71 -3.20 -15.80
CA GLY A 220 -19.13 -1.81 -15.60
C GLY A 220 -20.49 -1.63 -14.91
N GLU A 221 -21.30 -2.69 -14.78
CA GLU A 221 -22.61 -2.63 -14.11
C GLU A 221 -22.49 -2.83 -12.60
N SER A 222 -23.26 -2.06 -11.83
CA SER A 222 -23.22 -2.11 -10.37
C SER A 222 -23.96 -3.32 -9.80
N CYS A 223 -23.29 -4.09 -8.93
CA CYS A 223 -23.88 -5.20 -8.17
C CYS A 223 -24.12 -4.83 -6.69
N PHE A 224 -24.12 -3.54 -6.33
CA PHE A 224 -24.30 -3.10 -4.93
C PHE A 224 -25.63 -3.53 -4.31
N ALA A 225 -26.71 -3.62 -5.09
CA ALA A 225 -28.00 -4.12 -4.59
C ALA A 225 -27.92 -5.59 -4.14
N ALA A 226 -27.14 -6.41 -4.87
CA ALA A 226 -26.90 -7.80 -4.48
C ALA A 226 -26.02 -7.88 -3.24
N MET A 227 -25.00 -7.03 -3.13
CA MET A 227 -24.17 -6.93 -1.93
C MET A 227 -24.97 -6.47 -0.69
N GLU A 228 -25.87 -5.50 -0.86
CA GLU A 228 -26.77 -5.08 0.21
C GLU A 228 -27.67 -6.25 0.68
N ALA A 229 -28.27 -6.97 -0.27
CA ALA A 229 -29.07 -8.15 0.03
C ALA A 229 -28.24 -9.22 0.75
N HIS A 230 -26.97 -9.39 0.39
CA HIS A 230 -26.04 -10.31 1.05
C HIS A 230 -25.78 -9.92 2.51
N PHE A 231 -25.47 -8.65 2.79
CA PHE A 231 -25.27 -8.16 4.15
C PHE A 231 -26.52 -8.31 5.04
N ARG A 232 -27.71 -8.10 4.46
CA ARG A 232 -28.99 -8.21 5.17
C ARG A 232 -29.47 -9.65 5.34
N GLY A 233 -29.12 -10.52 4.39
CA GLY A 233 -29.59 -11.91 4.33
C GLY A 233 -28.75 -12.92 5.10
N ALA A 234 -27.57 -12.53 5.59
CA ALA A 234 -26.71 -13.40 6.39
C ALA A 234 -27.38 -13.81 7.72
N THR A 235 -26.99 -14.98 8.26
CA THR A 235 -27.49 -15.49 9.55
C THR A 235 -27.28 -14.50 10.69
N HIS A 236 -26.12 -13.84 10.71
CA HIS A 236 -25.78 -12.77 11.62
C HIS A 236 -25.49 -11.49 10.81
N PRO A 237 -26.54 -10.77 10.37
CA PRO A 237 -26.40 -9.70 9.41
C PRO A 237 -25.64 -8.52 10.00
N SER A 238 -25.08 -7.70 9.10
CA SER A 238 -24.50 -6.42 9.51
C SER A 238 -25.55 -5.53 10.18
N ARG A 239 -25.15 -4.90 11.27
CA ARG A 239 -25.92 -3.88 11.99
C ARG A 239 -25.83 -2.50 11.33
N GLN A 240 -24.84 -2.29 10.46
CA GLN A 240 -24.50 -1.00 9.84
C GLN A 240 -24.35 -1.12 8.31
N VAL A 241 -25.29 -1.79 7.65
CA VAL A 241 -25.24 -2.06 6.19
C VAL A 241 -24.97 -0.80 5.35
N ALA A 242 -25.55 0.34 5.70
CA ALA A 242 -25.31 1.60 4.99
C ALA A 242 -23.84 2.04 5.06
N ASP A 243 -23.19 1.89 6.23
CA ASP A 243 -21.78 2.21 6.41
C ASP A 243 -20.90 1.24 5.63
N ASN A 244 -21.23 -0.06 5.64
CA ASN A 244 -20.50 -1.05 4.83
C ASN A 244 -20.55 -0.71 3.34
N LEU A 245 -21.72 -0.37 2.81
CA LEU A 245 -21.84 0.01 1.40
C LEU A 245 -21.08 1.31 1.10
N ALA A 246 -21.09 2.28 2.02
CA ALA A 246 -20.31 3.52 1.86
C ALA A 246 -18.79 3.26 1.85
N ASP A 247 -18.29 2.41 2.74
CA ASP A 247 -16.88 2.00 2.76
C ASP A 247 -16.51 1.19 1.50
N LEU A 248 -17.39 0.32 1.01
CA LEU A 248 -17.20 -0.36 -0.29
C LEU A 248 -17.15 0.63 -1.46
N HIS A 249 -17.96 1.70 -1.44
CA HIS A 249 -17.87 2.77 -2.43
C HIS A 249 -16.54 3.52 -2.34
N ALA A 250 -16.04 3.80 -1.13
CA ALA A 250 -14.72 4.41 -0.93
C ALA A 250 -13.59 3.52 -1.47
N GLN A 251 -13.64 2.21 -1.20
CA GLN A 251 -12.69 1.23 -1.74
C GLN A 251 -12.76 1.14 -3.27
N LEU A 252 -13.97 1.14 -3.86
CA LEU A 252 -14.14 1.13 -5.31
C LEU A 252 -13.55 2.40 -5.94
N ALA A 253 -13.81 3.57 -5.35
CA ALA A 253 -13.28 4.85 -5.82
C ALA A 253 -11.74 4.88 -5.79
N ALA A 254 -11.13 4.29 -4.76
CA ALA A 254 -9.69 4.12 -4.67
C ALA A 254 -9.14 3.24 -5.81
N ASN A 255 -9.75 2.08 -6.08
CA ASN A 255 -9.33 1.23 -7.20
C ASN A 255 -9.49 1.94 -8.56
N GLN A 256 -10.60 2.66 -8.77
CA GLN A 256 -10.82 3.44 -9.99
C GLN A 256 -9.80 4.58 -10.15
N LEU A 257 -9.36 5.21 -9.06
CA LEU A 257 -8.27 6.18 -9.12
C LEU A 257 -6.98 5.50 -9.57
N GLY A 258 -6.65 4.33 -9.01
CA GLY A 258 -5.51 3.52 -9.44
C GLY A 258 -5.55 3.23 -10.94
N LEU A 259 -6.69 2.75 -11.45
CA LEU A 259 -6.89 2.52 -12.89
C LEU A 259 -6.63 3.75 -13.75
N ARG A 260 -7.07 4.95 -13.32
CA ARG A 260 -6.88 6.19 -14.09
C ARG A 260 -5.44 6.70 -14.12
N ARG A 261 -4.59 6.27 -13.18
CA ARG A 261 -3.19 6.73 -13.06
C ARG A 261 -2.18 5.83 -13.79
N LEU A 262 -2.59 4.59 -14.10
CA LEU A 262 -1.83 3.63 -14.89
C LEU A 262 -1.98 3.94 -16.37
#